data_AF-A0A3B7PPT8-F1
#
_entry.id   AF-A0A3B7PPT8-F1
#
_cell.length_a   1.000
_cell.length_b   1.000
_cell.length_c   1.000
_cell.angle_alpha   90.00
_cell.angle_beta   90.00
_cell.angle_gamma   90.00
#
_symmetry.space_group_name_H-M   'P 1'
#
loop_
_entity.id
_entity.type
_entity.pdbx_description
1 polymer ?
#
loop_
_entity_poly.entity_id
_entity_poly.type
_entity_poly.pdbx_seq_one_letter_code
_entity_poly.pdbx_strand_id
1 'polypeptide(L)'
;MKSNQSKVPAETVIPLLEPVRIYTAKELAAMPLSKMNEAIAAQEAYYIMEHTTKMGGQAIAVRRQLQNGVLLIQVKEKSRTRYKVNGEFIEPRIIRQLEKRGLVKLGG
;
A
#
# COMPACT_ATOMS: atom_id res chain seq x y z
N MET A 1 -2.58 -2.78 -42.77
CA MET A 1 -2.18 -1.65 -41.89
C MET A 1 -2.56 -2.02 -40.46
N LYS A 2 -1.59 -2.38 -39.60
CA LYS A 2 -1.87 -2.57 -38.17
C LYS A 2 -1.96 -1.18 -37.55
N SER A 3 -3.16 -0.77 -37.18
CA SER A 3 -3.37 0.48 -36.44
C SER A 3 -2.56 0.41 -35.15
N ASN A 4 -1.45 1.15 -35.11
CA ASN A 4 -0.76 1.49 -33.87
C ASN A 4 -1.70 2.44 -33.10
N GLN A 5 -2.76 1.90 -32.51
CA GLN A 5 -3.46 2.61 -31.46
C GLN A 5 -2.46 2.72 -30.32
N SER A 6 -1.87 3.91 -30.18
CA SER A 6 -1.26 4.36 -28.93
C SER A 6 -2.35 4.25 -27.86
N LYS A 7 -2.45 3.09 -27.21
CA LYS A 7 -3.30 2.92 -26.04
C LYS A 7 -2.85 3.98 -25.04
N VAL A 8 -3.70 4.97 -24.82
CA VAL A 8 -3.50 5.99 -23.80
C VAL A 8 -3.20 5.26 -22.49
N PRO A 9 -2.18 5.68 -21.72
CA PRO A 9 -1.88 5.06 -20.44
C PRO A 9 -3.13 5.05 -19.56
N ALA A 10 -3.47 3.88 -19.00
CA ALA A 10 -4.56 3.77 -18.05
C ALA A 10 -4.05 4.23 -16.68
N GLU A 11 -4.74 5.20 -16.08
CA GLU A 11 -4.41 5.73 -14.76
C GLU A 11 -5.47 5.29 -13.74
N THR A 12 -5.02 4.69 -12.63
CA THR A 12 -5.89 4.23 -11.55
C THR A 12 -5.39 4.82 -10.24
N VAL A 13 -6.28 5.49 -9.51
CA VAL A 13 -5.98 5.98 -8.16
C VAL A 13 -5.97 4.80 -7.18
N ILE A 14 -4.88 4.65 -6.43
CA ILE A 14 -4.75 3.67 -5.35
C ILE A 14 -4.97 4.41 -4.02
N PRO A 15 -6.02 4.07 -3.25
CA PRO A 15 -6.26 4.72 -1.97
C PRO A 15 -5.20 4.31 -0.94
N LEU A 16 -4.87 5.24 -0.05
CA LEU A 16 -4.16 4.91 1.19
C LEU A 16 -5.13 4.18 2.11
N LEU A 17 -4.73 3.00 2.57
CA LEU A 17 -5.44 2.19 3.55
C LEU A 17 -4.95 2.53 4.96
N GLU A 18 -5.79 2.21 5.94
CA GLU A 18 -5.40 2.31 7.34
C GLU A 18 -4.31 1.27 7.67
N PRO A 19 -3.36 1.60 8.56
CA PRO A 19 -2.42 0.61 9.06
C PRO A 19 -3.16 -0.52 9.78
N VAL A 20 -2.47 -1.65 9.98
CA VAL A 20 -2.98 -2.74 10.81
C VAL A 20 -3.35 -2.18 12.18
N ARG A 21 -4.63 -2.31 12.55
CA ARG A 21 -5.12 -1.89 13.86
C ARG A 21 -4.54 -2.80 14.94
N ILE A 22 -3.97 -2.19 15.96
CA ILE A 22 -3.50 -2.89 17.16
C ILE A 22 -4.59 -2.76 18.22
N TYR A 23 -5.26 -3.87 18.50
CA TYR A 23 -6.28 -4.03 19.52
C TYR A 23 -5.64 -4.27 20.89
N THR A 24 -6.28 -3.70 21.92
CA THR A 24 -5.96 -3.98 23.31
C THR A 24 -6.43 -5.38 23.70
N ALA A 25 -5.86 -5.93 24.78
CA ALA A 25 -6.31 -7.21 25.33
C ALA A 25 -7.82 -7.22 25.65
N LYS A 26 -8.35 -6.09 26.14
CA LYS A 26 -9.78 -5.94 26.43
C LYS A 26 -10.64 -5.98 25.17
N GLU A 27 -10.21 -5.32 24.10
CA GLU A 27 -10.92 -5.35 22.81
C GLU A 27 -10.89 -6.74 22.20
N LEU A 28 -9.74 -7.42 22.22
CA LEU A 28 -9.60 -8.79 21.71
C LEU A 28 -10.50 -9.78 22.46
N ALA A 29 -10.55 -9.67 23.79
CA ALA A 29 -11.40 -10.53 24.63
C ALA A 29 -12.91 -10.32 24.38
N ALA A 30 -13.30 -9.18 23.80
CA ALA A 30 -14.68 -8.90 23.43
C ALA A 30 -15.06 -9.42 22.02
N MET A 31 -14.10 -9.95 21.25
CA MET A 31 -14.34 -10.44 19.89
C MET A 31 -14.78 -11.91 19.87
N PRO A 32 -15.52 -12.34 18.84
CA PRO A 32 -15.66 -13.76 18.52
C PRO A 32 -14.29 -14.42 18.32
N LEU A 33 -14.10 -15.65 18.79
CA LEU A 33 -12.81 -16.37 18.77
C LEU A 33 -12.12 -16.36 17.39
N SER A 34 -12.88 -16.57 16.32
CA SER A 34 -12.36 -16.50 14.94
C SER A 34 -11.79 -15.12 14.60
N LYS A 35 -12.47 -14.04 14.99
CA LYS A 35 -12.02 -12.66 14.75
C LYS A 35 -10.86 -12.25 15.64
N MET A 36 -10.84 -12.72 16.88
CA MET A 36 -9.71 -12.55 17.78
C MET A 36 -8.45 -13.16 17.20
N ASN A 37 -8.51 -14.41 16.71
CA ASN A 37 -7.37 -15.09 16.11
C ASN A 37 -6.87 -14.40 14.83
N GLU A 38 -7.78 -13.97 13.96
CA GLU A 38 -7.43 -13.16 12.78
C GLU A 38 -6.71 -11.86 13.16
N ALA A 39 -7.21 -11.15 14.18
CA ALA A 39 -6.63 -9.91 14.67
C ALA A 39 -5.23 -10.13 15.28
N ILE A 40 -5.06 -11.18 16.11
CA ILE A 40 -3.76 -11.54 16.70
C ILE A 40 -2.74 -11.83 15.60
N ALA A 41 -3.10 -12.69 14.63
CA ALA A 41 -2.20 -13.03 13.53
C ALA A 41 -1.79 -11.81 12.70
N ALA A 42 -2.73 -10.89 12.41
CA ALA A 42 -2.43 -9.65 11.71
C ALA A 42 -1.48 -8.74 12.50
N GLN A 43 -1.69 -8.60 13.82
CA GLN A 43 -0.83 -7.82 14.70
C GLN A 43 0.58 -8.41 14.80
N GLU A 44 0.70 -9.73 14.96
CA GLU A 44 1.99 -10.41 15.02
C GLU A 44 2.77 -10.27 13.72
N ALA A 45 2.11 -10.45 12.58
CA ALA A 45 2.71 -10.25 11.26
C ALA A 45 3.19 -8.79 11.09
N TYR A 46 2.38 -7.81 11.50
CA TYR A 46 2.76 -6.40 11.48
C TYR A 46 3.97 -6.12 12.38
N TYR A 47 3.96 -6.65 13.61
CA TYR A 47 5.04 -6.48 14.58
C TYR A 47 6.36 -7.04 14.05
N ILE A 48 6.36 -8.29 13.56
CA ILE A 48 7.54 -8.93 12.97
C ILE A 48 8.06 -8.09 11.80
N MET A 49 7.18 -7.67 10.90
CA MET A 49 7.55 -6.91 9.72
C MET A 49 8.17 -5.55 10.06
N GLU A 50 7.61 -4.79 11.00
CA GLU A 50 8.18 -3.51 11.43
C GLU A 50 9.52 -3.67 12.16
N HIS A 51 9.69 -4.72 12.97
CA HIS A 51 10.93 -4.96 13.72
C HIS A 51 12.06 -5.54 12.86
N THR A 52 11.73 -6.28 11.81
CA THR A 52 12.71 -6.90 10.90
C THR A 52 13.00 -6.06 9.66
N THR A 53 12.07 -5.21 9.25
CA THR A 53 12.20 -4.38 8.04
C THR A 53 11.82 -2.93 8.32
N LYS A 54 12.80 -2.03 8.32
CA LYS A 54 12.54 -0.59 8.46
C LYS A 54 12.09 0.00 7.13
N MET A 55 11.09 0.88 7.17
CA MET A 55 10.68 1.66 6.00
C MET A 55 11.74 2.71 5.69
N GLY A 56 12.15 2.80 4.42
CA GLY A 56 13.09 3.82 3.97
C GLY A 56 12.49 5.22 4.05
N GLY A 57 13.34 6.25 4.22
CA GLY A 57 12.91 7.64 4.34
C GLY A 57 12.00 8.12 3.19
N GLN A 58 12.26 7.67 1.97
CA GLN A 58 11.41 7.97 0.81
C GLN A 58 10.01 7.35 0.91
N ALA A 59 9.89 6.11 1.39
CA ALA A 59 8.59 5.48 1.60
C ALA A 59 7.81 6.16 2.73
N ILE A 60 8.48 6.62 3.79
CA ILE A 60 7.89 7.46 4.83
C ILE A 60 7.38 8.79 4.25
N ALA A 61 8.17 9.44 3.40
CA ALA A 61 7.78 10.69 2.75
C ALA A 61 6.53 10.50 1.85
N VAL A 62 6.52 9.44 1.04
CA VAL A 62 5.35 9.10 0.21
C VAL A 62 4.13 8.87 1.09
N ARG A 63 4.22 8.04 2.14
CA ARG A 63 3.10 7.82 3.06
C ARG A 63 2.54 9.14 3.61
N ARG A 64 3.40 10.06 4.05
CA ARG A 64 2.98 11.37 4.57
C ARG A 64 2.27 12.21 3.51
N GLN A 65 2.76 12.23 2.28
CA GLN A 65 2.09 12.91 1.17
C GLN A 65 0.68 12.35 0.94
N LEU A 66 0.52 11.01 0.95
CA LEU A 66 -0.78 10.38 0.81
C LEU A 66 -1.73 10.72 1.97
N GLN A 67 -1.22 10.77 3.20
CA GLN A 67 -1.99 11.21 4.37
C GLN A 67 -2.45 12.67 4.25
N ASN A 68 -1.67 13.52 3.58
CA ASN A 68 -2.01 14.91 3.30
C ASN A 68 -2.93 15.08 2.06
N GLY A 69 -3.47 13.99 1.51
CA GLY A 69 -4.41 14.02 0.40
C GLY A 69 -3.79 13.95 -0.99
N VAL A 70 -2.47 13.77 -1.12
CA VAL A 70 -1.85 13.52 -2.42
C VAL A 70 -2.26 12.13 -2.91
N LEU A 71 -2.59 12.01 -4.20
CA LEU A 71 -3.02 10.73 -4.77
C LEU A 71 -1.82 9.88 -5.19
N LEU A 72 -1.86 8.59 -4.85
CA LEU A 72 -1.03 7.56 -5.48
C LEU A 72 -1.74 7.11 -6.75
N ILE A 73 -1.08 7.27 -7.89
CA ILE A 73 -1.64 6.90 -9.20
C ILE A 73 -0.80 5.77 -9.79
N GLN A 74 -1.44 4.65 -10.10
CA GLN A 74 -0.85 3.60 -10.92
C GLN A 74 -1.07 3.93 -12.39
N VAL A 75 0.02 3.94 -13.17
CA VAL A 75 0.00 4.18 -14.60
C VAL A 75 0.40 2.90 -15.31
N LYS A 76 -0.54 2.31 -16.07
CA LYS A 76 -0.30 1.13 -16.90
C LYS A 76 -0.14 1.51 -18.36
N GLU A 77 1.03 1.21 -18.93
CA GLU A 77 1.34 1.46 -20.33
C GLU A 77 1.89 0.17 -20.96
N LYS A 78 1.09 -0.44 -21.84
CA LYS A 78 1.38 -1.75 -22.45
C LYS A 78 1.65 -2.81 -21.38
N SER A 79 2.92 -3.18 -21.16
CA SER A 79 3.37 -4.16 -20.17
C SER A 79 4.06 -3.55 -18.94
N ARG A 80 4.16 -2.21 -18.87
CA ARG A 80 4.86 -1.50 -17.80
C ARG A 80 3.87 -0.91 -16.80
N THR A 81 4.13 -1.14 -15.53
CA THR A 81 3.43 -0.51 -14.41
C THR A 81 4.34 0.49 -13.75
N ARG A 82 3.90 1.76 -13.70
CA ARG A 82 4.59 2.87 -13.03
C ARG A 82 3.70 3.46 -11.96
N TYR A 83 4.29 4.18 -11.01
CA TYR A 83 3.55 4.85 -9.94
C TYR A 83 3.89 6.32 -9.94
N LYS A 84 2.89 7.18 -9.79
CA LYS A 84 3.05 8.61 -9.64
C LYS A 84 2.53 9.06 -8.28
N VAL A 85 3.24 10.01 -7.68
CA VAL A 85 2.79 10.77 -6.51
C VAL A 85 3.16 12.22 -6.77
N ASN A 86 2.22 13.14 -6.60
CA ASN A 86 2.42 14.56 -6.88
C ASN A 86 2.96 14.86 -8.30
N GLY A 87 2.51 14.10 -9.31
CA GLY A 87 2.97 14.24 -10.70
C GLY A 87 4.34 13.63 -11.02
N GLU A 88 5.12 13.21 -10.02
CA GLU A 88 6.43 12.60 -10.19
C GLU A 88 6.37 11.07 -10.17
N PHE A 89 7.19 10.42 -11.00
CA PHE A 89 7.29 8.96 -10.99
C PHE A 89 8.13 8.46 -9.82
N ILE A 90 7.56 7.55 -9.04
CA ILE A 90 8.19 6.91 -7.89
C ILE A 90 8.59 5.48 -8.24
N GLU A 91 9.78 5.06 -7.79
CA GLU A 91 10.26 3.70 -8.03
C GLU A 91 9.33 2.65 -7.40
N PRO A 92 9.00 1.56 -8.11
CA PRO A 92 8.12 0.51 -7.59
C PRO A 92 8.56 -0.08 -6.25
N ARG A 93 9.88 -0.15 -5.98
CA ARG A 93 10.40 -0.67 -4.70
C ARG A 93 10.00 0.18 -3.49
N ILE A 94 9.75 1.48 -3.68
CA ILE A 94 9.31 2.40 -2.62
C ILE A 94 7.84 2.11 -2.32
N ILE A 95 6.99 2.03 -3.36
CA ILE A 95 5.56 1.74 -3.20
C ILE A 95 5.32 0.33 -2.63
N ARG A 96 6.14 -0.65 -3.00
CA ARG A 96 6.10 -2.01 -2.42
C ARG A 96 6.37 -2.02 -0.91
N GLN A 97 7.10 -1.05 -0.35
CA GLN A 97 7.26 -0.97 1.10
C GLN A 97 5.97 -0.59 1.82
N LEU A 98 5.12 0.23 1.17
CA LEU A 98 3.79 0.58 1.66
C LEU A 98 2.86 -0.63 1.51
N GLU A 99 2.93 -1.35 0.38
CA GLU A 99 2.13 -2.56 0.15
C GLU A 99 2.40 -3.65 1.18
N LYS A 100 3.68 -3.92 1.49
CA LYS A 100 4.08 -4.89 2.53
C LYS A 100 3.51 -4.57 3.92
N ARG A 101 3.15 -3.30 4.15
CA ARG A 101 2.56 -2.80 5.40
C ARG A 101 1.03 -2.79 5.37
N GLY A 102 0.43 -3.28 4.28
CA GLY A 102 -1.02 -3.20 4.06
C GLY A 102 -1.54 -1.79 3.82
N LEU A 103 -0.67 -0.81 3.60
CA LEU A 103 -1.06 0.60 3.43
C LEU A 103 -1.60 0.90 2.03
N VAL A 104 -1.30 0.06 1.06
CA VAL A 104 -1.83 0.14 -0.31
C VAL A 104 -1.99 -1.28 -0.86
N LYS A 105 -2.88 -1.45 -1.84
CA LYS A 105 -3.03 -2.72 -2.57
C LYS A 105 -2.69 -2.50 -4.04
N LEU A 106 -1.57 -3.07 -4.51
CA LEU A 106 -1.20 -2.92 -5.91
C LEU A 106 -1.97 -3.94 -6.75
N GLY A 107 -2.60 -3.49 -7.83
CA GLY A 107 -3.20 -4.37 -8.83
C GLY A 107 -2.11 -4.86 -9.79
N GLY A 108 -1.95 -6.18 -9.90
CA GLY A 108 -1.08 -6.84 -10.89
C GLY A 108 -1.37 -6.37 -12.31
#